data_AF-A0A0T2QBJ1-F1
#
_entry.id   AF-A0A0T2QBJ1-F1
#
_cell.length_a   1.000
_cell.length_b   1.000
_cell.length_c   1.000
_cell.angle_alpha   90.00
_cell.angle_beta   90.00
_cell.angle_gamma   90.00
#
_symmetry.space_group_name_H-M   'P 1'
#
loop_
_entity.id
_entity.type
_entity.pdbx_description
1 polymer ?
#
loop_
_entity_poly.entity_id
_entity_poly.type
_entity_poly.pdbx_seq_one_letter_code
_entity_poly.pdbx_strand_id
1 'polypeptide(L)'
;MSALPPNDHRKLVGILSRLASDAEGERAAAGPLASQVIARHGVSWTDLLSRPATPDNEKAQRRARYPGRSGAPAPAELLRDHQREAWLLLVSGFEWTDWERGFLSDLRALSFTISVKQRTKLRQCRCKVDAWREREAA
;
A
#
# COMPACT_ATOMS: atom_id res chain seq x y z
N MET A 1 6.70 -26.29 -6.74
CA MET A 1 5.99 -25.45 -7.75
C MET A 1 4.64 -25.05 -7.16
N SER A 2 4.29 -23.76 -7.16
CA SER A 2 3.00 -23.33 -6.60
C SER A 2 1.85 -23.95 -7.41
N ALA A 3 0.80 -24.46 -6.75
CA ALA A 3 -0.39 -24.99 -7.42
C ALA A 3 -1.18 -23.88 -8.15
N LEU A 4 -0.92 -22.62 -7.79
CA LEU A 4 -1.50 -21.44 -8.42
C LEU A 4 -0.49 -20.79 -9.37
N PRO A 5 -0.93 -20.31 -10.56
CA PRO A 5 -0.11 -19.49 -11.43
C PRO A 5 0.45 -18.25 -10.70
N PRO A 6 1.65 -17.75 -11.05
CA PRO A 6 2.28 -16.63 -10.34
C PRO A 6 1.42 -15.36 -10.21
N ASN A 7 0.62 -15.05 -11.22
CA ASN A 7 -0.28 -13.89 -11.20
C ASN A 7 -1.43 -14.07 -10.21
N ASP A 8 -2.05 -15.25 -10.17
CA ASP A 8 -3.13 -15.55 -9.23
C ASP A 8 -2.61 -15.68 -7.80
N HIS A 9 -1.38 -16.17 -7.63
CA HIS A 9 -0.70 -16.13 -6.34
C HIS A 9 -0.51 -14.69 -5.84
N ARG A 10 0.00 -13.77 -6.67
CA ARG A 10 0.12 -12.34 -6.29
C ARG A 10 -1.23 -11.71 -5.97
N LYS A 11 -2.26 -12.02 -6.77
CA LYS A 11 -3.64 -11.56 -6.54
C LYS A 11 -4.18 -12.06 -5.21
N LEU A 12 -3.99 -13.36 -4.91
CA LEU A 12 -4.41 -13.97 -3.66
C LEU A 12 -3.73 -13.31 -2.45
N VAL A 13 -2.42 -13.06 -2.52
CA VAL A 13 -1.69 -12.33 -1.46
C VAL A 13 -2.28 -10.93 -1.23
N GLY A 14 -2.61 -10.21 -2.31
CA GLY A 14 -3.26 -8.91 -2.21
C GLY A 14 -4.64 -8.97 -1.54
N ILE A 15 -5.47 -9.96 -1.88
CA ILE A 15 -6.78 -10.17 -1.26
C ILE A 15 -6.63 -10.53 0.22
N LEU A 16 -5.75 -11.47 0.55
CA LEU A 16 -5.50 -11.90 1.94
C LEU A 16 -5.00 -10.76 2.82
N SER A 17 -4.21 -9.83 2.26
CA SER A 17 -3.76 -8.65 3.01
C SER A 17 -4.91 -7.75 3.48
N ARG A 18 -6.05 -7.76 2.78
CA ARG A 18 -7.26 -6.99 3.15
C ARG A 18 -8.01 -7.56 4.36
N LEU A 19 -7.74 -8.82 4.73
CA LEU A 19 -8.29 -9.40 5.97
C LEU A 19 -7.77 -8.65 7.21
N ALA A 20 -6.63 -7.96 7.10
CA ALA A 20 -6.08 -7.11 8.15
C ALA A 20 -6.48 -5.62 8.02
N SER A 21 -7.37 -5.25 7.09
CA SER A 21 -7.84 -3.87 6.92
C SER A 21 -8.78 -3.46 8.07
N ASP A 22 -8.76 -2.18 8.43
CA ASP A 22 -9.69 -1.57 9.40
C ASP A 22 -11.06 -1.26 8.79
N ALA A 23 -11.17 -1.29 7.46
CA ALA A 23 -12.43 -1.10 6.76
C ALA A 23 -13.24 -2.42 6.75
N GLU A 24 -14.36 -2.44 7.46
CA GLU A 24 -15.20 -3.65 7.60
C GLU A 24 -15.67 -4.20 6.24
N GLY A 25 -16.01 -3.33 5.29
CA GLY A 25 -16.42 -3.75 3.95
C GLY A 25 -15.31 -4.45 3.16
N GLU A 26 -14.08 -3.98 3.27
CA GLU A 26 -12.93 -4.62 2.61
C GLU A 26 -12.62 -5.99 3.24
N ARG A 27 -12.74 -6.08 4.56
CA ARG A 27 -12.52 -7.31 5.33
C ARG A 27 -13.57 -8.37 4.98
N ALA A 28 -14.84 -8.00 4.96
CA ALA A 28 -15.95 -8.89 4.63
C ALA A 28 -15.85 -9.43 3.19
N ALA A 29 -15.40 -8.61 2.23
CA ALA A 29 -15.26 -9.02 0.83
C ALA A 29 -14.04 -9.91 0.56
N ALA A 30 -12.99 -9.84 1.39
CA ALA A 30 -11.73 -10.53 1.15
C ALA A 30 -11.87 -12.07 1.19
N GLY A 31 -12.63 -12.60 2.15
CA GLY A 31 -12.83 -14.06 2.31
C GLY A 31 -13.47 -14.73 1.09
N PRO A 32 -14.64 -14.25 0.61
CA PRO A 32 -15.29 -14.78 -0.59
C PRO A 32 -14.41 -14.66 -1.84
N LEU A 33 -13.73 -13.53 -2.04
CA LEU A 33 -12.84 -13.32 -3.19
C LEU A 33 -11.64 -14.28 -3.18
N ALA A 34 -11.04 -14.51 -2.00
CA ALA A 34 -9.94 -15.46 -1.86
C ALA A 34 -10.42 -16.88 -2.19
N SER A 35 -11.58 -17.28 -1.68
CA SER A 35 -12.19 -18.58 -1.95
C SER A 35 -12.47 -18.79 -3.45
N GLN A 36 -12.95 -17.77 -4.16
CA GLN A 36 -13.17 -17.85 -5.62
C GLN A 36 -11.87 -18.07 -6.41
N VAL A 37 -10.79 -17.36 -6.04
CA VAL A 37 -9.49 -17.51 -6.70
C VAL A 37 -8.93 -18.92 -6.48
N ILE A 38 -9.04 -19.44 -5.27
CA ILE A 38 -8.56 -20.78 -4.90
C ILE A 38 -9.39 -21.86 -5.62
N ALA A 39 -10.71 -21.76 -5.59
CA ALA A 39 -11.62 -22.71 -6.22
C ALA A 39 -11.46 -22.80 -7.75
N ARG A 40 -11.18 -21.67 -8.42
CA ARG A 40 -10.95 -21.64 -9.88
C ARG A 40 -9.81 -22.57 -10.33
N HIS A 41 -8.86 -22.86 -9.45
CA HIS A 41 -7.71 -23.71 -9.73
C HIS A 41 -7.84 -25.12 -9.15
N GLY A 42 -9.03 -25.49 -8.66
CA GLY A 42 -9.27 -26.81 -8.05
C GLY A 42 -8.45 -27.06 -6.78
N VAL A 43 -7.98 -26.01 -6.12
CA VAL A 43 -7.23 -26.09 -4.86
C VAL A 43 -8.23 -25.90 -3.71
N SER A 44 -8.09 -26.66 -2.62
CA SER A 44 -8.85 -26.39 -1.39
C SER A 44 -8.06 -25.51 -0.42
N TRP A 45 -8.78 -24.87 0.53
CA TRP A 45 -8.11 -24.15 1.63
C TRP A 45 -7.19 -25.07 2.44
N THR A 46 -7.59 -26.32 2.66
CA THR A 46 -6.78 -27.32 3.35
C THR A 46 -5.49 -27.57 2.59
N ASP A 47 -5.53 -27.80 1.27
CA ASP A 47 -4.32 -28.02 0.47
C ASP A 47 -3.36 -26.82 0.51
N LEU A 48 -3.92 -25.62 0.57
CA LEU A 48 -3.16 -24.38 0.64
C LEU A 48 -2.49 -24.19 2.01
N LEU A 49 -3.19 -24.52 3.09
CA LEU A 49 -2.71 -24.39 4.48
C LEU A 49 -1.82 -25.56 4.92
N SER A 50 -2.04 -26.76 4.37
CA SER A 50 -1.22 -27.95 4.64
C SER A 50 0.15 -27.90 3.97
N ARG A 51 0.41 -26.89 3.11
CA ARG A 51 1.74 -26.69 2.55
C ARG A 51 2.71 -26.27 3.65
N PRO A 52 3.86 -26.97 3.79
CA PRO A 52 4.92 -26.50 4.65
C PRO A 52 5.32 -25.10 4.18
N ALA A 53 5.40 -24.16 5.12
CA ALA A 53 5.81 -22.80 4.83
C ALA A 53 7.14 -22.85 4.05
N THR A 54 7.13 -22.42 2.79
CA THR A 54 8.35 -22.37 2.00
C THR A 54 9.35 -21.46 2.72
N PRO A 55 10.61 -21.89 2.92
CA PRO A 55 11.60 -21.12 3.68
C PRO A 55 12.09 -19.85 2.93
N ASP A 56 11.36 -19.33 1.95
CA ASP A 56 11.92 -18.46 0.92
C ASP A 56 11.30 -17.07 0.87
N ASN A 57 10.93 -16.54 2.04
CA ASN A 57 10.85 -15.10 2.18
C ASN A 57 11.97 -14.68 3.11
N GLU A 58 13.21 -14.74 2.62
CA GLU A 58 14.41 -14.31 3.33
C GLU A 58 14.22 -12.90 3.91
N LYS A 59 13.43 -12.04 3.24
CA LYS A 59 13.06 -10.71 3.73
C LYS A 59 12.12 -10.76 4.94
N ALA A 60 11.07 -11.59 4.92
CA ALA A 60 10.21 -11.80 6.08
C ALA A 60 10.93 -12.53 7.22
N GLN A 61 11.79 -13.50 6.92
CA GLN A 61 12.65 -14.16 7.90
C GLN A 61 13.65 -13.18 8.49
N ARG A 62 14.25 -12.28 7.71
CA ARG A 62 15.11 -11.20 8.22
C ARG A 62 14.34 -10.26 9.14
N ARG A 63 13.08 -9.92 8.81
CA ARG A 63 12.20 -9.13 9.69
C ARG A 63 11.85 -9.87 10.98
N ALA A 64 11.56 -11.17 10.91
CA ALA A 64 11.25 -12.02 12.05
C ALA A 64 12.47 -12.31 12.94
N ARG A 65 13.66 -12.45 12.34
CA ARG A 65 14.94 -12.69 13.03
C ARG A 65 15.46 -11.44 13.73
N TYR A 66 15.05 -10.26 13.27
CA TYR A 66 15.38 -8.97 13.89
C TYR A 66 14.11 -8.11 14.02
N PRO A 67 13.19 -8.43 14.95
CA PRO A 67 11.96 -7.67 15.11
C PRO A 67 12.22 -6.19 15.45
N GLY A 68 13.33 -5.89 16.15
CA GLY A 68 13.79 -4.52 16.43
C GLY A 68 14.51 -3.81 15.27
N ARG A 69 14.85 -4.51 14.18
CA ARG A 69 15.47 -3.93 12.96
C ARG A 69 14.46 -3.68 11.84
N SER A 70 13.20 -4.08 12.05
CA SER A 70 12.04 -3.49 11.37
C SER A 70 11.72 -2.11 11.99
N GLY A 71 12.76 -1.30 12.22
CA GLY A 71 12.63 0.01 12.84
C GLY A 71 11.82 0.95 11.94
N ALA A 72 11.39 2.07 12.53
CA ALA A 72 10.80 3.14 11.75
C ALA A 72 11.69 3.45 10.52
N PRO A 73 11.10 3.72 9.34
CA PRO A 73 11.87 4.06 8.15
C PRO A 73 12.85 5.18 8.45
N ALA A 74 14.05 5.09 7.85
CA ALA A 74 15.07 6.09 8.08
C ALA A 74 14.54 7.49 7.70
N PRO A 75 14.92 8.57 8.40
CA PRO A 75 14.45 9.93 8.08
C PRO A 75 14.58 10.30 6.61
N ALA A 76 15.68 9.90 5.96
CA ALA A 76 15.90 10.12 4.53
C ALA A 76 14.97 9.32 3.62
N GLU A 77 14.54 8.13 4.03
CA GLU A 77 13.57 7.31 3.30
C GLU A 77 12.18 7.95 3.36
N LEU A 78 11.76 8.36 4.57
CA LEU A 78 10.52 9.12 4.76
C LEU A 78 10.49 10.41 3.93
N LEU A 79 11.60 11.15 3.87
CA LEU A 79 11.67 12.35 3.04
C LEU A 79 11.45 12.03 1.56
N ARG A 80 12.12 11.00 1.03
CA ARG A 80 11.95 10.58 -0.37
C ARG A 80 10.51 10.16 -0.67
N ASP A 81 9.86 9.46 0.26
CA ASP A 81 8.47 9.06 0.11
C ASP A 81 7.54 10.28 0.04
N HIS A 82 7.72 11.28 0.92
CA HIS A 82 6.94 12.51 0.88
C HIS A 82 7.20 13.34 -0.39
N GLN A 83 8.46 13.42 -0.87
CA GLN A 83 8.80 14.09 -2.12
C GLN A 83 8.13 13.41 -3.32
N ARG A 84 8.13 12.07 -3.34
CA ARG A 84 7.47 11.28 -4.37
C ARG A 84 5.95 11.49 -4.35
N GLU A 85 5.34 11.48 -3.16
CA GLU A 85 3.91 11.76 -3.00
C GLU A 85 3.56 13.16 -3.50
N ALA A 86 4.33 14.18 -3.12
CA ALA A 86 4.13 15.56 -3.60
C ALA A 86 4.23 15.67 -5.13
N TRP A 87 5.16 14.95 -5.76
CA TRP A 87 5.26 14.89 -7.22
C TRP A 87 4.03 14.23 -7.85
N LEU A 88 3.58 13.09 -7.33
CA LEU A 88 2.38 12.39 -7.82
C LEU A 88 1.13 13.27 -7.72
N LEU A 89 0.99 14.05 -6.65
CA LEU A 89 -0.12 14.99 -6.47
C LEU A 89 -0.07 16.13 -7.49
N LEU A 90 1.11 16.69 -7.77
CA LEU A 90 1.27 17.75 -8.77
C LEU A 90 0.92 17.29 -10.20
N VAL A 91 1.25 16.05 -10.56
CA VAL A 91 0.97 15.49 -11.90
C VAL A 91 -0.40 14.81 -12.00
N SER A 92 -1.22 14.86 -10.94
CA SER A 92 -2.50 14.14 -10.88
C SER A 92 -3.59 14.69 -11.80
N GLY A 93 -3.41 15.89 -12.35
CA GLY A 93 -4.45 16.62 -13.11
C GLY A 93 -5.38 17.45 -12.23
N PHE A 94 -5.33 17.30 -10.90
CA PHE A 94 -6.16 18.07 -9.98
C PHE A 94 -5.85 19.57 -9.99
N GLU A 95 -6.90 20.39 -9.95
CA GLU A 95 -6.79 21.85 -9.89
C GLU A 95 -6.40 22.33 -8.49
N TRP A 96 -5.09 22.45 -8.27
CA TRP A 96 -4.55 23.03 -7.05
C TRP A 96 -4.68 24.55 -7.02
N THR A 97 -5.05 25.09 -5.86
CA THR A 97 -4.86 26.52 -5.57
C THR A 97 -3.38 26.90 -5.66
N ASP A 98 -3.07 28.16 -5.96
CA ASP A 98 -1.68 28.64 -6.11
C ASP A 98 -0.83 28.32 -4.89
N TRP A 99 -1.39 28.52 -3.69
CA TRP A 99 -0.72 28.20 -2.45
C TRP A 99 -0.45 26.69 -2.29
N GLU A 100 -1.41 25.82 -2.61
CA GLU A 100 -1.21 24.36 -2.50
C GLU A 100 -0.20 23.84 -3.52
N ARG A 101 -0.22 24.41 -4.74
CA ARG A 101 0.77 24.12 -5.77
C ARG A 101 2.18 24.52 -5.33
N GLY A 102 2.32 25.72 -4.76
CA GLY A 102 3.57 26.20 -4.17
C GLY A 102 4.05 25.28 -3.06
N PHE A 103 3.18 24.95 -2.10
CA PHE A 103 3.46 24.01 -1.02
C PHE A 103 3.97 22.65 -1.52
N LEU A 104 3.30 22.03 -2.49
CA LEU A 104 3.71 20.73 -3.05
C LEU A 104 5.04 20.83 -3.82
N SER A 105 5.27 21.94 -4.51
CA SER A 105 6.53 22.21 -5.21
C SER A 105 7.69 22.33 -4.22
N ASP A 106 7.50 23.08 -3.14
CA ASP A 106 8.51 23.27 -2.10
C ASP A 106 8.87 21.94 -1.44
N LEU A 107 7.87 21.10 -1.13
CA LEU A 107 8.10 19.77 -0.54
C LEU A 107 9.04 18.89 -1.37
N ARG A 108 9.02 19.01 -2.70
CA ARG A 108 9.94 18.27 -3.59
C ARG A 108 11.38 18.75 -3.48
N ALA A 109 11.60 20.03 -3.19
CA ALA A 109 12.93 20.63 -3.12
C ALA A 109 13.58 20.52 -1.74
N LEU A 110 12.83 20.10 -0.71
CA LEU A 110 13.34 19.99 0.65
C LEU A 110 14.47 18.96 0.78
N SER A 111 15.49 19.31 1.56
CA SER A 111 16.62 18.43 1.91
C SER A 111 16.51 17.81 3.30
N PHE A 112 15.49 18.20 4.08
CA PHE A 112 15.26 17.78 5.45
C PHE A 112 13.86 17.21 5.65
N THR A 113 13.67 16.45 6.73
CA THR A 113 12.38 15.82 7.04
C THR A 113 11.29 16.86 7.30
N ILE A 114 10.10 16.58 6.77
CA ILE A 114 8.98 17.50 6.88
C ILE A 114 8.35 17.44 8.27
N SER A 115 7.95 18.60 8.78
CA SER A 115 7.30 18.75 10.08
C SER A 115 5.98 17.97 10.15
N VAL A 116 5.47 17.73 11.36
CA VAL A 116 4.13 17.12 11.56
C VAL A 116 3.05 17.92 10.83
N LYS A 117 3.10 19.26 10.90
CA LYS A 117 2.12 20.13 10.23
C LYS A 117 2.16 19.96 8.70
N GLN A 118 3.36 19.92 8.11
CA GLN A 118 3.52 19.68 6.67
C GLN A 118 3.02 18.29 6.28
N ARG A 119 3.28 17.25 7.09
CA ARG A 119 2.72 15.90 6.87
C ARG A 119 1.20 15.89 6.87
N THR A 120 0.58 16.56 7.85
CA THR A 120 -0.88 16.68 7.90
C THR A 120 -1.42 17.38 6.65
N LYS A 121 -0.75 18.44 6.20
CA LYS A 121 -1.19 19.16 5.00
C LYS A 121 -1.03 18.34 3.72
N LEU A 122 0.07 17.58 3.59
CA LEU A 122 0.27 16.65 2.47
C LEU A 122 -0.84 15.57 2.43
N ARG A 123 -1.22 15.02 3.59
CA ARG A 123 -2.36 14.09 3.69
C ARG A 123 -3.68 14.73 3.24
N GLN A 124 -3.94 15.98 3.63
CA GLN A 124 -5.13 16.70 3.18
C GLN A 124 -5.15 16.89 1.67
N CYS A 125 -4.01 17.22 1.05
CA CYS A 125 -3.89 17.27 -0.42
C CYS A 125 -4.25 15.91 -1.04
N ARG A 126 -3.70 14.81 -0.52
CA ARG A 126 -4.04 13.47 -0.99
C ARG A 126 -5.55 13.18 -0.91
N CYS A 127 -6.19 13.44 0.23
CA CYS A 127 -7.64 13.25 0.37
C CYS A 127 -8.46 14.06 -0.65
N LYS A 128 -8.01 15.26 -1.04
CA LYS A 128 -8.68 16.04 -2.09
C LYS A 128 -8.62 15.37 -3.47
N VAL A 129 -7.46 14.83 -3.84
CA VAL A 129 -7.30 14.12 -5.12
C VAL A 129 -8.12 12.84 -5.14
N ASP A 130 -8.08 12.07 -4.05
CA ASP A 130 -8.84 10.82 -3.94
C ASP A 130 -10.36 11.09 -4.08
N ALA A 131 -10.88 12.10 -3.37
CA ALA A 131 -12.28 12.50 -3.48
C ALA A 131 -12.68 13.05 -4.86
N TRP A 132 -11.76 13.72 -5.58
CA TRP A 132 -12.00 14.16 -6.95
C TRP A 132 -12.05 12.99 -7.93
N ARG A 133 -11.13 12.02 -7.82
CA ARG A 133 -11.11 10.82 -8.65
C ARG A 133 -12.37 9.97 -8.47
N GLU A 134 -12.87 9.87 -7.23
CA GLU A 134 -14.12 9.16 -6.94
C GLU A 134 -15.32 9.81 -7.64
N ARG A 135 -15.32 11.14 -7.82
CA ARG A 135 -16.38 11.87 -8.54
C ARG A 135 -16.28 11.75 -10.05
N GLU A 136 -15.07 11.67 -10.61
CA GLU A 136 -14.89 11.48 -12.06
C GLU A 136 -15.18 10.04 -12.52
N ALA A 137 -15.08 9.08 -11.62
CA ALA A 137 -15.35 7.67 -11.90
C ALA A 137 -16.83 7.27 -11.78
N ALA A 138 -17.68 8.15 -11.23
CA ALA A 138 -19.12 7.94 -11.02
C ALA A 138 -19.94 8.52 -12.18
#